data_AF-A0ABC9CV73-F1
#
_entry.id   AF-A0ABC9CV73-F1
#
_cell.length_a   1.000
_cell.length_b   1.000
_cell.length_c   1.000
_cell.angle_alpha   90.00
_cell.angle_beta   90.00
_cell.angle_gamma   90.00
#
_symmetry.space_group_name_H-M   'P 1'
#
loop_
_entity.id
_entity.type
_entity.pdbx_description
1 polymer ?
#
loop_
_entity_poly.entity_id
_entity_poly.type
_entity_poly.pdbx_seq_one_letter_code
_entity_poly.pdbx_strand_id
1 'polypeptide(L)'
;MEEAISSSPSTRIALVTGGNKGIGLEVCRQLAGNGVTVILTARDETRGTAAVENLRALRLSNVIFHQLDITDGSSISRLSDFMKSRFGRLDILVNNAAFGGVEYARDPAYTSVTSEEELSGMDRDQRLEWLWINSQETYDAAKKGLQTNYYGTKHVIEALLPLLQASSDGRIVNVSSDFGLLRKRGAEARAERRWQTHRGEAGRAAGHVPEGL
;
A
#
# COMPACT_ATOMS: atom_id res chain seq x y z
N MET A 1 27.07 -41.97 -22.61
CA MET A 1 25.79 -41.28 -22.34
C MET A 1 26.10 -40.24 -21.29
N GLU A 2 25.98 -38.99 -21.66
CA GLU A 2 26.38 -37.83 -20.85
C GLU A 2 25.16 -37.41 -20.02
N GLU A 3 25.25 -37.60 -18.70
CA GLU A 3 24.19 -37.22 -17.76
C GLU A 3 24.10 -35.69 -17.70
N ALA A 4 22.94 -35.17 -18.11
CA ALA A 4 22.63 -33.75 -18.02
C ALA A 4 22.63 -33.30 -16.56
N ILE A 5 23.51 -32.34 -16.25
CA ILE A 5 23.57 -31.64 -14.97
C ILE A 5 22.24 -30.90 -14.79
N SER A 6 21.41 -31.39 -13.86
CA SER A 6 20.21 -30.70 -13.39
C SER A 6 20.59 -29.33 -12.86
N SER A 7 20.31 -28.26 -13.62
CA SER A 7 20.41 -26.89 -13.11
C SER A 7 19.49 -26.76 -11.89
N SER A 8 20.02 -26.27 -10.78
CA SER A 8 19.19 -25.93 -9.64
C SER A 8 18.09 -24.95 -10.09
N PRO A 9 16.84 -25.08 -9.61
CA PRO A 9 15.79 -24.16 -9.98
C PRO A 9 16.22 -22.75 -9.57
N SER A 10 16.38 -21.87 -10.56
CA SER A 10 16.86 -20.52 -10.30
C SER A 10 15.88 -19.80 -9.37
N THR A 11 16.35 -19.35 -8.21
CA THR A 11 15.51 -18.66 -7.21
C THR A 11 14.78 -17.49 -7.83
N ARG A 12 13.46 -17.40 -7.59
CA ARG A 12 12.63 -16.29 -8.05
C ARG A 12 12.96 -15.00 -7.30
N ILE A 13 12.81 -13.88 -7.98
CA ILE A 13 13.14 -12.54 -7.49
C ILE A 13 11.88 -11.69 -7.51
N ALA A 14 11.52 -11.15 -6.35
CA ALA A 14 10.40 -10.25 -6.20
C ALA A 14 10.85 -8.87 -5.74
N LEU A 15 10.17 -7.83 -6.22
CA LEU A 15 10.32 -6.47 -5.74
C LEU A 15 8.98 -5.98 -5.20
N VAL A 16 8.97 -5.47 -3.98
CA VAL A 16 7.75 -4.97 -3.31
C VAL A 16 7.94 -3.51 -2.97
N THR A 17 7.14 -2.64 -3.60
CA THR A 17 7.16 -1.20 -3.28
C THR A 17 6.42 -0.92 -1.99
N GLY A 18 6.98 -0.07 -1.12
CA GLY A 18 6.36 0.23 0.18
C GLY A 18 6.28 -1.00 1.10
N GLY A 19 7.27 -1.89 1.01
CA GLY A 19 7.31 -3.17 1.71
C GLY A 19 7.67 -3.08 3.20
N ASN A 20 7.81 -1.88 3.77
CA ASN A 20 8.22 -1.70 5.17
C ASN A 20 7.07 -1.71 6.20
N LYS A 21 5.81 -1.78 5.76
CA LYS A 21 4.64 -1.82 6.66
C LYS A 21 3.41 -2.44 5.99
N GLY A 22 2.40 -2.75 6.79
CA GLY A 22 1.06 -3.15 6.33
C GLY A 22 1.10 -4.33 5.35
N ILE A 23 0.28 -4.25 4.29
CA ILE A 23 0.17 -5.29 3.26
C ILE A 23 1.53 -5.59 2.63
N GLY A 24 2.31 -4.56 2.28
CA GLY A 24 3.62 -4.74 1.66
C GLY A 24 4.60 -5.55 2.50
N LEU A 25 4.64 -5.33 3.82
CA LEU A 25 5.51 -6.10 4.73
C LEU A 25 5.09 -7.56 4.81
N GLU A 26 3.79 -7.81 4.87
CA GLU A 26 3.26 -9.18 4.91
C GLU A 26 3.52 -9.91 3.58
N VAL A 27 3.39 -9.23 2.44
CA VAL A 27 3.79 -9.77 1.13
C VAL A 27 5.27 -10.14 1.12
N CYS A 28 6.16 -9.27 1.62
CA CYS A 28 7.58 -9.59 1.75
C CYS A 28 7.81 -10.85 2.59
N ARG A 29 7.14 -10.96 3.75
CA ARG A 29 7.25 -12.10 4.65
C ARG A 29 6.84 -13.40 3.98
N GLN A 30 5.68 -13.42 3.32
CA GLN A 30 5.17 -14.63 2.66
C GLN A 30 6.03 -15.03 1.46
N LEU A 31 6.43 -14.08 0.61
CA LEU A 31 7.30 -14.39 -0.53
C LEU A 31 8.64 -14.96 -0.07
N ALA A 32 9.26 -14.32 0.94
CA ALA A 32 10.52 -14.79 1.49
C ALA A 32 10.38 -16.17 2.14
N GLY A 33 9.30 -16.41 2.90
CA GLY A 33 9.01 -17.73 3.49
C GLY A 33 8.79 -18.84 2.46
N ASN A 34 8.41 -18.49 1.23
CA ASN A 34 8.31 -19.41 0.10
C ASN A 34 9.60 -19.50 -0.73
N GLY A 35 10.74 -19.04 -0.19
CA GLY A 35 12.06 -19.15 -0.81
C GLY A 35 12.34 -18.12 -1.92
N VAL A 36 11.49 -17.11 -2.12
CA VAL A 36 11.71 -16.04 -3.10
C VAL A 36 12.72 -15.03 -2.56
N THR A 37 13.68 -14.58 -3.35
CA THR A 37 14.52 -13.43 -2.98
C THR A 37 13.69 -12.15 -3.10
N VAL A 38 13.51 -11.43 -1.99
CA VAL A 38 12.65 -10.24 -1.94
C VAL A 38 13.48 -8.97 -1.82
N ILE A 39 13.25 -8.03 -2.72
CA ILE A 39 13.71 -6.66 -2.64
C ILE A 39 12.58 -5.85 -2.01
N LEU A 40 12.76 -5.57 -0.73
CA LEU A 40 11.85 -4.74 0.07
C LEU A 40 12.25 -3.29 -0.14
N THR A 41 11.34 -2.45 -0.64
CA THR A 41 11.62 -1.02 -0.80
C THR A 41 10.76 -0.13 0.07
N ALA A 42 11.33 1.00 0.46
CA ALA A 42 10.66 2.04 1.22
C ALA A 42 11.32 3.39 0.96
N ARG A 43 10.54 4.47 1.14
CA ARG A 43 11.07 5.84 1.03
C ARG A 43 12.06 6.16 2.14
N ASP A 44 11.73 5.71 3.35
CA ASP A 44 12.49 5.95 4.57
C ASP A 44 13.42 4.77 4.85
N GLU A 45 14.73 5.03 4.87
CA GLU A 45 15.75 4.00 5.03
C GLU A 45 15.74 3.35 6.41
N THR A 46 15.49 4.13 7.47
CA THR A 46 15.44 3.63 8.83
C THR A 46 14.31 2.63 8.99
N ARG A 47 13.11 2.96 8.49
CA ARG A 47 11.94 2.08 8.53
C ARG A 47 12.10 0.87 7.62
N GLY A 48 12.73 1.05 6.46
CA GLY A 48 13.01 -0.05 5.53
C GLY A 48 14.00 -1.07 6.12
N THR A 49 15.08 -0.58 6.73
CA THR A 49 16.09 -1.42 7.39
C THR A 49 15.49 -2.14 8.60
N ALA A 50 14.74 -1.43 9.45
CA ALA A 50 14.05 -2.06 10.58
C ALA A 50 13.07 -3.16 10.14
N ALA A 51 12.37 -2.97 9.03
CA ALA A 51 11.49 -4.00 8.47
C ALA A 51 12.26 -5.25 8.03
N VAL A 52 13.44 -5.09 7.42
CA VAL A 52 14.30 -6.24 7.06
C VAL A 52 14.82 -6.95 8.31
N GLU A 53 15.25 -6.23 9.35
CA GLU A 53 15.68 -6.86 10.60
C GLU A 53 14.56 -7.67 11.28
N ASN A 54 13.34 -7.13 11.28
CA ASN A 54 12.17 -7.87 11.78
C ASN A 54 11.94 -9.18 11.00
N LEU A 55 12.10 -9.17 9.68
CA LEU A 55 11.98 -10.38 8.86
C LEU A 55 13.14 -11.36 9.09
N ARG A 56 14.36 -10.84 9.29
CA ARG A 56 15.53 -11.67 9.65
C ARG A 56 15.36 -12.36 11.00
N ALA A 57 14.75 -11.70 11.98
CA ALA A 57 14.41 -12.31 13.27
C ALA A 57 13.46 -13.51 13.12
N LEU A 58 12.67 -13.54 12.04
CA LEU A 58 11.83 -14.68 11.64
C LEU A 58 12.57 -15.72 10.77
N ARG A 59 13.90 -15.64 10.71
CA ARG A 59 14.79 -16.48 9.88
C ARG A 59 14.60 -16.32 8.37
N LEU A 60 14.07 -15.19 7.93
CA LEU A 60 13.94 -14.83 6.51
C LEU A 60 15.13 -13.99 6.07
N SER A 61 16.25 -14.64 5.72
CA SER A 61 17.51 -13.98 5.33
C SER A 61 17.55 -13.55 3.85
N ASN A 62 16.59 -14.02 3.06
CA ASN A 62 16.43 -13.75 1.62
C ASN A 62 15.69 -12.43 1.32
N VAL A 63 15.74 -11.46 2.24
CA VAL A 63 15.16 -10.13 2.07
C VAL A 63 16.26 -9.07 2.06
N ILE A 64 16.26 -8.24 1.02
CA ILE A 64 17.24 -7.18 0.79
C ILE A 64 16.50 -5.85 0.77
N PHE A 65 16.97 -4.88 1.55
CA PHE A 65 16.44 -3.52 1.51
C PHE A 65 17.06 -2.74 0.33
N HIS A 66 16.24 -1.94 -0.35
CA HIS A 66 16.72 -0.87 -1.21
C HIS A 66 15.79 0.36 -1.07
N GLN A 67 16.37 1.55 -0.91
CA GLN A 67 15.59 2.79 -0.84
C GLN A 67 14.83 3.03 -2.16
N LEU A 68 13.56 3.43 -2.07
CA LEU A 68 12.78 3.82 -3.24
C LEU A 68 11.75 4.89 -2.87
N ASP A 69 11.85 6.04 -3.52
CA ASP A 69 10.73 6.97 -3.71
C ASP A 69 10.21 6.85 -5.14
N ILE A 70 9.01 6.27 -5.28
CA ILE A 70 8.37 6.06 -6.58
C ILE A 70 7.95 7.36 -7.26
N THR A 71 8.04 8.50 -6.58
CA THR A 71 7.76 9.83 -7.17
C THR A 71 9.04 10.55 -7.62
N ASP A 72 10.21 10.00 -7.33
CA ASP A 72 11.51 10.53 -7.74
C ASP A 72 12.15 9.66 -8.83
N GLY A 73 12.27 10.21 -10.03
CA GLY A 73 12.88 9.54 -11.17
C GLY A 73 14.33 9.09 -10.90
N SER A 74 15.10 9.85 -10.12
CA SER A 74 16.48 9.48 -9.79
C SER A 74 16.54 8.26 -8.86
N SER A 75 15.60 8.18 -7.90
CA SER A 75 15.44 7.03 -7.00
C SER A 75 15.06 5.77 -7.78
N ILE A 76 14.13 5.90 -8.74
CA ILE A 76 13.73 4.81 -9.64
C ILE A 76 14.92 4.33 -10.48
N SER A 77 15.70 5.24 -11.08
CA SER A 77 16.88 4.87 -11.87
C SER A 77 17.92 4.12 -11.04
N ARG A 78 18.23 4.60 -9.82
CA ARG A 78 19.17 3.91 -8.91
C ARG A 78 18.71 2.47 -8.59
N LEU A 79 17.41 2.30 -8.33
CA LEU A 79 16.85 0.96 -8.11
C LEU A 79 16.94 0.08 -9.36
N SER A 80 16.60 0.61 -10.53
CA SER A 80 16.68 -0.13 -11.79
C SER A 80 18.12 -0.59 -12.08
N ASP A 81 19.11 0.29 -11.90
CA ASP A 81 20.53 -0.02 -12.09
C ASP A 81 21.01 -1.08 -11.10
N PHE A 82 20.59 -0.98 -9.83
CA PHE A 82 20.85 -1.99 -8.82
C PHE A 82 20.29 -3.35 -9.23
N MET A 83 19.03 -3.40 -9.65
CA MET A 83 18.36 -4.65 -10.04
C MET A 83 19.03 -5.27 -11.27
N LYS A 84 19.35 -4.45 -12.28
CA LYS A 84 20.04 -4.88 -13.50
C LYS A 84 21.42 -5.44 -13.19
N SER A 85 22.21 -4.73 -12.38
CA SER A 85 23.59 -5.11 -12.07
C SER A 85 23.67 -6.37 -11.19
N ARG A 86 22.75 -6.50 -10.24
CA ARG A 86 22.79 -7.59 -9.26
C ARG A 86 22.09 -8.87 -9.72
N PHE A 87 21.00 -8.73 -10.47
CA PHE A 87 20.11 -9.85 -10.77
C PHE A 87 19.88 -10.05 -12.27
N GLY A 88 19.93 -8.99 -13.08
CA GLY A 88 19.73 -9.05 -14.53
C GLY A 88 18.29 -9.39 -14.97
N ARG A 89 17.38 -9.67 -14.03
CA ARG A 89 15.97 -10.01 -14.26
C ARG A 89 15.10 -9.69 -13.05
N LEU A 90 13.79 -9.71 -13.23
CA LEU A 90 12.79 -9.60 -12.17
C LEU A 90 11.62 -10.53 -12.48
N ASP A 91 11.20 -11.38 -11.52
CA ASP A 91 10.11 -12.33 -11.74
C ASP A 91 8.77 -11.76 -11.27
N ILE A 92 8.76 -11.02 -10.16
CA ILE A 92 7.52 -10.50 -9.56
C ILE A 92 7.71 -9.04 -9.17
N LEU A 93 6.88 -8.14 -9.71
CA LEU A 93 6.76 -6.76 -9.25
C LEU A 93 5.44 -6.59 -8.50
N VAL A 94 5.50 -6.21 -7.22
CA VAL A 94 4.33 -5.84 -6.42
C VAL A 94 4.32 -4.33 -6.21
N ASN A 95 3.42 -3.66 -6.91
CA ASN A 95 3.18 -2.23 -6.77
C ASN A 95 2.21 -2.00 -5.60
N ASN A 96 2.78 -1.75 -4.41
CA ASN A 96 2.05 -1.57 -3.17
C ASN A 96 2.24 -0.17 -2.53
N ALA A 97 3.32 0.54 -2.84
CA ALA A 97 3.53 1.90 -2.33
C ALA A 97 2.35 2.80 -2.73
N ALA A 98 1.74 3.45 -1.74
CA ALA A 98 0.55 4.26 -1.93
C ALA A 98 0.50 5.45 -0.96
N PHE A 99 -0.27 6.46 -1.36
CA PHE A 99 -0.67 7.62 -0.58
C PHE A 99 -2.19 7.70 -0.54
N GLY A 100 -2.77 8.06 0.61
CA GLY A 100 -4.23 8.03 0.82
C GLY A 100 -5.02 8.93 -0.11
N GLY A 101 -4.42 10.01 -0.62
CA GLY A 101 -5.06 10.92 -1.58
C GLY A 101 -6.19 11.78 -0.99
N VAL A 102 -6.40 11.68 0.32
CA VAL A 102 -7.41 12.42 1.10
C VAL A 102 -6.77 13.00 2.35
N GLU A 103 -7.39 14.03 2.90
CA GLU A 103 -7.08 14.55 4.23
C GLU A 103 -8.14 14.03 5.20
N TYR A 104 -7.74 13.59 6.39
CA TYR A 104 -8.72 13.27 7.42
C TYR A 104 -9.23 14.57 8.03
N ALA A 105 -10.55 14.71 8.13
CA ALA A 105 -11.18 15.83 8.82
C ALA A 105 -10.72 15.76 10.29
N ARG A 106 -9.76 16.59 10.67
CA ARG A 106 -9.33 16.72 12.05
C ARG A 106 -10.37 17.53 12.80
N ASP A 107 -11.04 16.93 13.77
CA ASP A 107 -11.61 17.71 14.86
C ASP A 107 -10.45 18.29 15.69
N PRO A 108 -10.33 19.63 15.84
CA PRO A 108 -9.29 20.23 16.68
C PRO A 108 -9.35 19.79 18.15
N ALA A 109 -10.47 19.25 18.64
CA ALA A 109 -10.63 18.72 19.99
C ALA A 109 -10.06 17.30 20.17
N TYR A 110 -9.78 16.57 19.08
CA TYR A 110 -9.27 15.20 19.11
C TYR A 110 -7.87 15.13 18.49
N THR A 111 -6.87 15.48 19.29
CA THR A 111 -5.46 15.30 18.94
C THR A 111 -5.01 13.87 19.18
N SER A 112 -5.32 12.96 18.27
CA SER A 112 -4.45 11.82 17.92
C SER A 112 -5.10 10.99 16.81
N VAL A 113 -4.23 10.42 15.98
CA VAL A 113 -4.40 9.16 15.22
C VAL A 113 -5.75 8.48 15.50
N THR A 114 -6.54 8.20 14.46
CA THR A 114 -7.59 7.15 14.48
C THR A 114 -7.11 6.05 15.40
N SER A 115 -7.66 5.94 16.61
CA SER A 115 -7.17 4.92 17.50
C SER A 115 -7.50 3.60 16.80
N GLU A 116 -6.56 2.66 16.79
CA GLU A 116 -6.84 1.32 16.29
C GLU A 116 -8.09 0.74 16.98
N GLU A 117 -8.41 1.22 18.18
CA GLU A 117 -9.65 1.03 18.93
C GLU A 117 -10.93 1.50 18.21
N GLU A 118 -10.99 2.69 17.61
CA GLU A 118 -12.22 3.17 16.93
C GLU A 118 -12.56 2.33 15.69
N LEU A 119 -11.54 1.82 14.99
CA LEU A 119 -11.74 0.91 13.87
C LEU A 119 -11.84 -0.57 14.32
N SER A 120 -11.50 -0.86 15.58
CA SER A 120 -11.62 -2.20 16.15
C SER A 120 -13.10 -2.55 16.33
N GLY A 121 -13.51 -3.72 15.86
CA GLY A 121 -14.91 -4.16 15.89
C GLY A 121 -15.77 -3.68 14.71
N MET A 122 -15.33 -2.69 13.94
CA MET A 122 -16.03 -2.33 12.68
C MET A 122 -15.78 -3.39 11.61
N ASP A 123 -16.85 -3.78 10.92
CA ASP A 123 -16.74 -4.58 9.70
C ASP A 123 -16.16 -3.75 8.53
N ARG A 124 -15.93 -4.42 7.39
CA ARG A 124 -15.30 -3.77 6.22
C ARG A 124 -16.12 -2.60 5.69
N ASP A 125 -17.44 -2.74 5.63
CA ASP A 125 -18.30 -1.71 5.04
C ASP A 125 -18.47 -0.53 6.00
N GLN A 126 -18.56 -0.80 7.31
CA GLN A 126 -18.52 0.22 8.37
C GLN A 126 -17.22 1.03 8.35
N ARG A 127 -16.06 0.37 8.22
CA ARG A 127 -14.77 1.08 8.12
C ARG A 127 -14.69 1.95 6.88
N LEU A 128 -15.22 1.47 5.75
CA LEU A 128 -15.27 2.26 4.54
C LEU A 128 -16.16 3.48 4.74
N GLU A 129 -17.38 3.31 5.23
CA GLU A 129 -18.28 4.42 5.51
C GLU A 129 -17.65 5.46 6.45
N TRP A 130 -17.01 4.99 7.53
CA TRP A 130 -16.27 5.85 8.44
C TRP A 130 -15.18 6.66 7.72
N LEU A 131 -14.36 6.01 6.88
CA LEU A 131 -13.31 6.69 6.12
C LEU A 131 -13.89 7.75 5.16
N TRP A 132 -15.05 7.50 4.56
CA TRP A 132 -15.69 8.44 3.65
C TRP A 132 -16.23 9.68 4.36
N ILE A 133 -16.82 9.50 5.55
CA ILE A 133 -17.37 10.60 6.34
C ILE A 133 -16.26 11.46 6.93
N ASN A 134 -15.17 10.81 7.39
CA ASN A 134 -14.08 11.46 8.10
C ASN A 134 -12.92 11.88 7.20
N SER A 135 -13.11 11.90 5.88
CA SER A 135 -12.10 12.39 4.94
C SER A 135 -12.62 13.48 4.02
N GLN A 136 -11.72 14.37 3.65
CA GLN A 136 -11.93 15.45 2.69
C GLN A 136 -10.98 15.25 1.50
N GLU A 137 -11.55 15.35 0.31
CA GLU A 137 -10.80 15.30 -0.95
C GLU A 137 -10.33 16.71 -1.32
N THR A 138 -9.17 17.13 -0.81
CA THR A 138 -8.55 18.40 -1.22
C THR A 138 -7.83 18.24 -2.57
N TYR A 139 -7.68 19.32 -3.32
CA TYR A 139 -6.92 19.31 -4.58
C TYR A 139 -5.48 18.81 -4.38
N ASP A 140 -4.80 19.28 -3.33
CA ASP A 140 -3.40 18.90 -3.08
C ASP A 140 -3.26 17.44 -2.66
N ALA A 141 -4.18 16.92 -1.83
CA ALA A 141 -4.19 15.51 -1.47
C ALA A 141 -4.47 14.64 -2.69
N ALA A 142 -5.47 14.99 -3.51
CA ALA A 142 -5.81 14.28 -4.73
C ALA A 142 -4.65 14.28 -5.73
N LYS A 143 -4.00 15.44 -5.93
CA LYS A 143 -2.82 15.60 -6.79
C LYS A 143 -1.68 14.70 -6.32
N LYS A 144 -1.34 14.72 -5.03
CA LYS A 144 -0.31 13.83 -4.45
C LYS A 144 -0.68 12.35 -4.57
N GLY A 145 -1.97 12.03 -4.41
CA GLY A 145 -2.52 10.69 -4.61
C GLY A 145 -2.29 10.18 -6.02
N LEU A 146 -2.62 10.98 -7.04
CA LEU A 146 -2.36 10.64 -8.44
C LEU A 146 -0.87 10.49 -8.75
N GLN A 147 -0.04 11.41 -8.24
CA GLN A 147 1.40 11.36 -8.43
C GLN A 147 2.01 10.09 -7.86
N THR A 148 1.55 9.64 -6.68
CA THR A 148 2.08 8.44 -6.03
C THR A 148 1.48 7.17 -6.62
N ASN A 149 0.15 7.05 -6.60
CA ASN A 149 -0.57 5.79 -6.81
C ASN A 149 -0.71 5.43 -8.29
N TYR A 150 -0.59 6.39 -9.20
CA TYR A 150 -0.72 6.16 -10.63
C TYR A 150 0.61 6.43 -11.35
N TYR A 151 1.07 7.69 -11.35
CA TYR A 151 2.28 8.05 -12.10
C TYR A 151 3.53 7.39 -11.52
N GLY A 152 3.69 7.38 -10.19
CA GLY A 152 4.82 6.70 -9.56
C GLY A 152 4.84 5.20 -9.84
N THR A 153 3.70 4.53 -9.73
CA THR A 153 3.56 3.12 -10.13
C THR A 153 3.90 2.90 -11.60
N LYS A 154 3.40 3.75 -12.51
CA LYS A 154 3.70 3.69 -13.94
C LYS A 154 5.21 3.81 -14.19
N HIS A 155 5.88 4.79 -13.59
CA HIS A 155 7.31 4.99 -13.78
C HIS A 155 8.16 3.81 -13.28
N VAL A 156 7.78 3.21 -12.15
CA VAL A 156 8.44 1.99 -11.64
C VAL A 156 8.26 0.83 -12.62
N ILE A 157 7.05 0.63 -13.15
CA ILE A 157 6.77 -0.41 -14.15
C ILE A 157 7.64 -0.17 -15.39
N GLU A 158 7.65 1.05 -15.93
CA GLU A 158 8.43 1.38 -17.14
C GLU A 158 9.93 1.14 -16.95
N ALA A 159 10.48 1.54 -15.80
CA ALA A 159 11.90 1.35 -15.50
C ALA A 159 12.27 -0.15 -15.34
N LEU A 160 11.39 -0.95 -14.76
CA LEU A 160 11.65 -2.38 -14.49
C LEU A 160 11.14 -3.32 -15.59
N LEU A 161 10.40 -2.82 -16.58
CA LEU A 161 9.81 -3.62 -17.65
C LEU A 161 10.84 -4.47 -18.40
N PRO A 162 12.03 -3.95 -18.78
CA PRO A 162 13.04 -4.79 -19.44
C PRO A 162 13.49 -5.98 -18.59
N LEU A 163 13.57 -5.82 -17.26
CA LEU A 163 13.96 -6.90 -16.34
C LEU A 163 12.84 -7.92 -16.16
N LEU A 164 11.58 -7.48 -16.16
CA LEU A 164 10.40 -8.35 -16.15
C LEU A 164 10.31 -9.18 -17.43
N GLN A 165 10.59 -8.57 -18.59
CA GLN A 165 10.63 -9.26 -19.89
C GLN A 165 11.78 -10.25 -20.02
N ALA A 166 12.87 -10.06 -19.25
CA ALA A 166 13.98 -11.01 -19.18
C ALA A 166 13.64 -12.26 -18.34
N SER A 167 12.58 -12.23 -17.55
CA SER A 167 12.05 -13.42 -16.86
C SER A 167 11.16 -14.23 -17.80
N SER A 168 11.27 -15.56 -17.76
CA SER A 168 10.37 -16.46 -18.48
C SER A 168 8.94 -16.48 -17.92
N ASP A 169 8.72 -15.95 -16.71
CA ASP A 169 7.43 -15.94 -16.03
C ASP A 169 7.18 -14.62 -15.28
N GLY A 170 7.54 -13.48 -15.90
CA GLY A 170 7.36 -12.15 -15.31
C GLY A 170 5.90 -11.84 -14.95
N ARG A 171 5.68 -11.28 -13.75
CA ARG A 171 4.35 -10.88 -13.22
C ARG A 171 4.38 -9.48 -12.60
N ILE A 172 3.32 -8.72 -12.84
CA ILE A 172 3.05 -7.44 -12.17
C ILE A 172 1.76 -7.58 -11.37
N VAL A 173 1.81 -7.23 -10.09
CA VAL A 173 0.67 -7.19 -9.17
C VAL A 173 0.49 -5.75 -8.71
N ASN A 174 -0.65 -5.14 -9.06
CA ASN A 174 -1.01 -3.81 -8.59
C ASN A 174 -1.96 -3.92 -7.40
N VAL A 175 -1.56 -3.40 -6.25
CA VAL A 175 -2.42 -3.32 -5.06
C VAL A 175 -3.34 -2.12 -5.22
N SER A 176 -4.65 -2.36 -5.25
CA SER A 176 -5.69 -1.34 -5.35
C SER A 176 -6.51 -1.27 -4.05
N SER A 177 -7.64 -0.57 -4.10
CA SER A 177 -8.54 -0.35 -2.97
C SER A 177 -9.98 -0.51 -3.40
N ASP A 178 -10.85 -0.83 -2.43
CA ASP A 178 -12.30 -0.80 -2.60
C ASP A 178 -12.82 0.57 -3.09
N PHE A 179 -12.09 1.65 -2.81
CA PHE A 179 -12.37 2.99 -3.36
C PHE A 179 -12.20 3.10 -4.89
N GLY A 180 -11.53 2.12 -5.52
CA GLY A 180 -11.39 1.99 -6.96
C GLY A 180 -12.60 1.33 -7.64
N LEU A 181 -13.51 0.71 -6.87
CA LEU A 181 -14.67 0.03 -7.42
C LEU A 181 -15.76 1.04 -7.80
N LEU A 182 -16.10 1.12 -9.08
CA LEU A 182 -17.13 2.05 -9.58
C LEU A 182 -18.51 1.83 -8.94
N ARG A 183 -18.86 0.58 -8.59
CA ARG A 183 -20.11 0.27 -7.87
C ARG A 183 -20.24 0.98 -6.52
N LYS A 184 -19.13 1.38 -5.90
CA LYS A 184 -19.13 2.11 -4.61
C LYS A 184 -19.28 3.63 -4.79
N ARG A 185 -19.32 4.15 -6.04
CA ARG A 185 -19.34 5.60 -6.36
C ARG A 185 -20.72 6.19 -6.74
N GLY A 186 -21.80 5.41 -6.73
CA GLY A 186 -23.13 5.86 -7.20
C GLY A 186 -23.71 7.10 -6.48
N ALA A 187 -24.43 7.96 -7.20
CA ALA A 187 -25.03 9.20 -6.69
C ALA A 187 -26.08 8.94 -5.59
N GLU A 188 -26.89 7.89 -5.72
CA GLU A 188 -27.81 7.44 -4.66
C GLU A 188 -27.07 7.07 -3.38
N ALA A 189 -25.94 6.36 -3.53
CA ALA A 189 -25.12 5.95 -2.41
C ALA A 189 -24.56 7.18 -1.66
N ARG A 190 -24.17 8.26 -2.36
CA ARG A 190 -23.74 9.53 -1.75
C ARG A 190 -24.89 10.33 -1.12
N ALA A 191 -26.07 10.35 -1.74
CA ALA A 191 -27.24 11.09 -1.26
C ALA A 191 -27.86 10.42 -0.02
N GLU A 192 -28.03 9.10 -0.04
CA GLU A 192 -28.50 8.29 1.10
C GLU A 192 -27.57 8.46 2.31
N ARG A 193 -26.25 8.45 2.09
CA ARG A 193 -25.27 8.64 3.16
C ARG A 193 -25.28 10.05 3.76
N ARG A 194 -25.36 11.10 2.94
CA ARG A 194 -25.54 12.49 3.43
C ARG A 194 -26.83 12.65 4.22
N TRP A 195 -27.90 12.00 3.78
CA TRP A 195 -29.20 12.02 4.46
C TRP A 195 -29.15 11.35 5.84
N GLN A 196 -28.42 10.25 5.99
CA GLN A 196 -28.28 9.53 7.26
C GLN A 196 -27.42 10.28 8.29
N THR A 197 -26.33 10.96 7.88
CA THR A 197 -25.50 11.76 8.79
C THR A 197 -26.29 12.91 9.45
N HIS A 198 -27.13 13.62 8.69
CA HIS A 198 -27.95 14.71 9.23
C HIS A 198 -29.07 14.25 10.19
N ARG A 199 -29.53 13.00 10.10
CA ARG A 199 -30.50 12.43 11.06
C ARG A 199 -29.86 12.12 12.41
N GLY A 200 -28.60 11.67 12.41
CA GLY A 200 -27.85 11.37 13.65
C GLY A 200 -27.59 12.61 14.50
N GLU A 201 -27.34 13.75 13.86
CA GLU A 201 -27.17 15.04 14.53
C GLU A 201 -28.49 15.61 15.07
N ALA A 202 -29.58 15.50 14.29
CA ALA A 202 -30.92 15.94 14.72
C ALA A 202 -31.48 15.11 15.90
N GLY A 203 -31.15 13.81 15.97
CA GLY A 203 -31.54 12.94 17.08
C GLY A 203 -30.81 13.22 18.39
N ARG A 204 -29.58 13.75 18.34
CA ARG A 204 -28.80 14.12 19.54
C ARG A 204 -29.19 15.49 20.12
N ALA A 205 -29.75 16.39 19.32
CA ALA A 205 -30.21 17.70 19.78
C ALA A 205 -31.59 17.68 20.49
N ALA A 206 -32.33 16.56 20.44
CA ALA A 206 -33.69 16.47 20.97
C ALA A 206 -33.79 15.84 22.38
N GLY A 207 -32.66 15.62 23.08
CA GLY A 207 -32.60 14.80 24.29
C GLY A 207 -32.09 15.50 25.56
N HIS A 208 -32.61 16.68 25.92
CA HIS A 208 -32.55 17.17 27.30
C HIS A 208 -33.60 18.27 27.56
N VAL A 209 -34.73 17.88 28.11
CA VAL A 209 -35.63 18.79 28.84
C VAL A 209 -35.45 18.44 30.32
N PRO A 210 -34.98 19.36 31.19
CA PRO A 210 -34.83 19.05 32.60
C PRO A 210 -36.21 19.08 33.27
N GLU A 211 -36.62 17.94 33.84
CA GLU A 211 -37.76 17.91 34.77
C GLU A 211 -37.29 18.43 36.14
N GLY A 212 -37.96 19.48 36.60
CA GLY A 212 -37.76 20.04 37.94
C GLY A 212 -38.64 21.26 38.18
N LEU A 213 -39.88 21.00 38.63
CA LEU A 213 -40.69 21.92 39.42
C LEU A 213 -40.36 21.73 40.90
#